data_AF-A0A1F8S0Y8-F1
#
_entry.id   AF-A0A1F8S0Y8-F1
#
_cell.length_a   1.000
_cell.length_b   1.000
_cell.length_c   1.000
_cell.angle_alpha   90.00
_cell.angle_beta   90.00
_cell.angle_gamma   90.00
#
_symmetry.space_group_name_H-M   'P 1'
#
loop_
_entity.id
_entity.type
_entity.pdbx_description
1 polymer ?
#
loop_
_entity_poly.entity_id
_entity_poly.type
_entity_poly.pdbx_seq_one_letter_code
_entity_poly.pdbx_strand_id
1 'polypeptide(L)'
;MALLVAACGVISTTPPSPTPADFPGIAAEYARHGIDLAHVVSGDAGCDDKVLAPTAISFDASGLDQKTKVRIHLYIFRNRAAFERLRATIDGCARSFVTDPETYEAFEQSPYVVAGQGPWGADFEAVLREATKVAAGTGN
;
A
#
# COMPACT_ATOMS: atom_id res chain seq x y z
N MET A 1 38.02 9.41 -50.11
CA MET A 1 38.40 9.35 -48.69
C MET A 1 37.13 9.04 -47.91
N ALA A 2 36.99 7.79 -47.47
CA ALA A 2 35.82 7.31 -46.73
C ALA A 2 36.08 7.45 -45.23
N LEU A 3 35.15 8.05 -44.50
CA LEU A 3 35.14 8.10 -43.04
C LEU A 3 33.82 7.48 -42.57
N LEU A 4 33.87 6.18 -42.30
CA LEU A 4 32.84 5.44 -41.57
C LEU A 4 32.98 5.79 -40.08
N VAL A 5 32.04 6.55 -39.54
CA VAL A 5 31.91 6.71 -38.08
C VAL A 5 30.74 5.84 -37.63
N ALA A 6 31.03 4.58 -37.31
CA ALA A 6 30.13 3.71 -36.59
C ALA A 6 30.17 4.10 -35.10
N ALA A 7 29.24 4.97 -34.69
CA ALA A 7 29.00 5.24 -33.28
C ALA A 7 27.97 4.23 -32.74
N CYS A 8 28.43 3.07 -32.27
CA CYS A 8 27.63 2.22 -31.39
C CYS A 8 27.54 2.89 -30.02
N GLY A 9 26.57 3.79 -29.87
CA GLY A 9 26.14 4.27 -28.57
C GLY A 9 25.48 3.12 -27.81
N VAL A 10 26.22 2.49 -26.91
CA VAL A 10 25.64 1.62 -25.88
C VAL A 10 24.84 2.50 -24.93
N ILE A 11 23.56 2.69 -25.22
CA ILE A 11 22.64 3.30 -24.26
C ILE A 11 22.47 2.25 -23.16
N SER A 12 23.17 2.44 -22.03
CA SER A 12 22.89 1.72 -20.80
C SER A 12 21.52 2.17 -20.28
N THR A 13 20.44 1.63 -20.86
CA THR A 13 19.10 1.73 -20.28
C THR A 13 18.97 0.66 -19.20
N THR A 14 19.67 0.81 -18.08
CA THR A 14 19.16 0.18 -16.86
C THR A 14 17.81 0.84 -16.58
N PRO A 15 16.69 0.07 -16.55
CA PRO A 15 15.40 0.63 -16.23
C PRO A 15 15.49 1.41 -14.91
N PRO A 16 14.84 2.58 -14.77
CA PRO A 16 14.80 3.25 -13.48
C PRO A 16 14.29 2.27 -12.43
N SER A 17 14.90 2.30 -11.25
CA SER A 17 14.42 1.51 -10.12
C SER A 17 12.93 1.80 -9.91
N PRO A 18 12.09 0.79 -9.67
CA PRO A 18 10.65 0.97 -9.56
C PRO A 18 10.35 1.95 -8.41
N THR A 19 9.68 3.04 -8.72
CA THR A 19 9.10 3.95 -7.73
C THR A 19 7.91 3.27 -7.06
N PRO A 20 7.67 3.52 -5.76
CA PRO A 20 6.48 3.03 -5.08
C PRO A 20 5.22 3.41 -5.88
N ALA A 21 4.34 2.43 -6.10
CA ALA A 21 3.09 2.64 -6.81
C ALA A 21 2.14 3.57 -6.04
N ASP A 22 1.29 4.27 -6.78
CA ASP A 22 0.14 4.95 -6.23
C ASP A 22 -1.01 3.96 -5.93
N PHE A 23 -2.11 4.46 -5.36
CA PHE A 23 -3.25 3.61 -5.01
C PHE A 23 -3.80 2.79 -6.20
N PRO A 24 -4.00 3.35 -7.41
CA PRO A 24 -4.40 2.56 -8.58
C PRO A 24 -3.47 1.37 -8.85
N GLY A 25 -2.14 1.54 -8.73
CA GLY A 25 -1.19 0.44 -8.92
C GLY A 25 -1.32 -0.64 -7.84
N ILE A 26 -1.46 -0.25 -6.57
CA ILE A 26 -1.66 -1.18 -5.44
C ILE A 26 -2.98 -1.94 -5.61
N ALA A 27 -4.07 -1.24 -5.92
CA ALA A 27 -5.39 -1.83 -6.14
C ALA A 27 -5.38 -2.82 -7.31
N ALA A 28 -4.61 -2.54 -8.37
CA ALA A 28 -4.42 -3.47 -9.47
C ALA A 28 -3.63 -4.72 -9.06
N GLU A 29 -2.61 -4.61 -8.20
CA GLU A 29 -1.95 -5.79 -7.63
C GLU A 29 -2.93 -6.62 -6.80
N TYR A 30 -3.68 -6.02 -5.88
CA TYR A 30 -4.70 -6.75 -5.10
C TYR A 30 -5.71 -7.48 -5.99
N ALA A 31 -6.25 -6.81 -7.00
CA ALA A 31 -7.19 -7.42 -7.95
C ALA A 31 -6.57 -8.58 -8.75
N ARG A 32 -5.31 -8.45 -9.20
CA ARG A 32 -4.57 -9.53 -9.88
C ARG A 32 -4.45 -10.79 -9.04
N HIS A 33 -4.38 -10.64 -7.71
CA HIS A 33 -4.25 -11.74 -6.77
C HIS A 33 -5.59 -12.18 -6.14
N GLY A 34 -6.72 -11.73 -6.71
CA GLY A 34 -8.05 -12.21 -6.32
C GLY A 34 -8.68 -11.49 -5.14
N ILE A 35 -8.20 -10.29 -4.80
CA ILE A 35 -8.84 -9.40 -3.81
C ILE A 35 -9.71 -8.37 -4.54
N ASP A 36 -11.00 -8.36 -4.24
CA ASP A 36 -11.96 -7.36 -4.69
C ASP A 36 -11.94 -6.14 -3.77
N LEU A 37 -11.98 -4.94 -4.36
CA LEU A 37 -12.02 -3.66 -3.65
C LEU A 37 -13.32 -2.92 -3.95
N ALA A 38 -13.98 -2.45 -2.90
CA ALA A 38 -15.21 -1.64 -3.00
C ALA A 38 -15.16 -0.45 -2.04
N HIS A 39 -16.08 0.51 -2.23
CA HIS A 39 -16.24 1.69 -1.36
C HIS A 39 -14.94 2.42 -1.03
N VAL A 40 -14.13 2.69 -2.07
CA VAL A 40 -12.87 3.42 -1.91
C VAL A 40 -13.15 4.87 -1.53
N VAL A 41 -12.56 5.34 -0.43
CA VAL A 41 -12.66 6.71 0.07
C VAL A 41 -11.26 7.27 0.31
N SER A 42 -10.88 8.26 -0.50
CA SER A 42 -9.64 9.02 -0.28
C SER A 42 -9.82 10.04 0.85
N GLY A 43 -8.79 10.21 1.69
CA GLY A 43 -8.83 11.11 2.83
C GLY A 43 -9.33 10.48 4.12
N ASP A 44 -9.78 9.22 4.08
CA ASP A 44 -10.35 8.53 5.23
C ASP A 44 -9.28 7.75 5.99
N ALA A 45 -8.80 8.33 7.09
CA ALA A 45 -7.90 7.69 8.03
C ALA A 45 -8.63 6.83 9.08
N GLY A 46 -9.97 6.85 9.10
CA GLY A 46 -10.76 6.24 10.17
C GLY A 46 -10.71 7.01 11.49
N CYS A 47 -10.06 8.18 11.54
CA CYS A 47 -10.06 9.15 12.65
C CYS A 47 -10.01 10.59 12.12
N ASP A 48 -10.22 11.59 12.99
CA ASP A 48 -10.23 13.02 12.60
C ASP A 48 -8.82 13.67 12.53
N ASP A 49 -7.79 12.86 12.24
CA ASP A 49 -6.41 13.35 12.14
C ASP A 49 -6.17 14.02 10.77
N LYS A 50 -6.07 15.36 10.78
CA LYS A 50 -5.84 16.17 9.57
C LYS A 50 -4.43 16.00 8.98
N VAL A 51 -3.49 15.42 9.72
CA VAL A 51 -2.12 15.12 9.25
C VAL A 51 -2.09 13.77 8.55
N LEU A 52 -2.84 12.78 9.04
CA LEU A 52 -2.94 11.46 8.42
C LEU A 52 -3.90 11.41 7.24
N ALA A 53 -5.02 12.14 7.29
CA ALA A 53 -6.04 12.12 6.24
C ALA A 53 -5.47 12.26 4.81
N PRO A 54 -4.55 13.18 4.49
CA PRO A 54 -3.99 13.30 3.13
C PRO A 54 -3.19 12.08 2.65
N THR A 55 -2.79 11.19 3.56
CA THR A 55 -2.06 9.96 3.24
C THR A 55 -2.97 8.73 3.21
N ALA A 56 -4.21 8.85 3.67
CA ALA A 56 -5.06 7.71 3.95
C ALA A 56 -6.09 7.47 2.85
N ILE A 57 -6.34 6.19 2.59
CA ILE A 57 -7.40 5.70 1.72
C ILE A 57 -8.06 4.53 2.45
N SER A 58 -9.37 4.60 2.63
CA SER A 58 -10.14 3.48 3.14
C SER A 58 -10.86 2.76 2.01
N PHE A 59 -11.02 1.45 2.15
CA PHE A 59 -11.78 0.62 1.20
C PHE A 59 -12.24 -0.66 1.86
N ASP A 60 -13.33 -1.22 1.35
CA ASP A 60 -13.75 -2.58 1.69
C ASP A 60 -12.99 -3.58 0.81
N ALA A 61 -12.44 -4.62 1.41
CA ALA A 61 -11.73 -5.68 0.72
C ALA A 61 -12.30 -7.06 1.07
N SER A 62 -12.32 -7.97 0.09
CA SER A 62 -12.70 -9.37 0.26
C SER A 62 -12.09 -10.23 -0.85
N GLY A 63 -12.05 -11.55 -0.67
CA GLY A 63 -11.48 -12.46 -1.65
C GLY A 63 -10.69 -13.58 -0.98
N LEU A 64 -10.30 -14.59 -1.76
CA LEU A 64 -9.58 -15.77 -1.26
C LEU A 64 -10.36 -16.44 -0.11
N ASP A 65 -9.78 -16.54 1.08
CA ASP A 65 -10.41 -17.07 2.29
C ASP A 65 -11.17 -16.00 3.11
N GLN A 66 -11.08 -14.73 2.74
CA GLN A 66 -11.83 -13.62 3.33
C GLN A 66 -13.21 -13.47 2.67
N LYS A 67 -14.19 -14.24 3.16
CA LYS A 67 -15.57 -14.29 2.61
C LYS A 67 -16.39 -13.03 2.87
N THR A 68 -16.16 -12.37 3.99
CA THR A 68 -16.84 -11.14 4.38
C THR A 68 -15.95 -9.94 4.11
N LYS A 69 -16.55 -8.86 3.60
CA LYS A 69 -15.85 -7.59 3.40
C LYS A 69 -15.30 -7.08 4.72
N VAL A 70 -14.03 -6.71 4.71
CA VAL A 70 -13.34 -6.03 5.82
C VAL A 70 -12.96 -4.62 5.40
N ARG A 71 -13.09 -3.67 6.32
CA ARG A 71 -12.64 -2.29 6.09
C ARG A 71 -11.14 -2.21 6.33
N ILE A 72 -10.41 -1.82 5.29
CA ILE A 72 -8.97 -1.61 5.30
C ILE A 72 -8.69 -0.10 5.20
N HIS A 73 -7.70 0.36 5.96
CA HIS A 73 -7.12 1.69 5.85
C HIS A 73 -5.67 1.53 5.35
N LEU A 74 -5.41 2.06 4.16
CA LEU A 74 -4.09 2.12 3.56
C LEU A 74 -3.55 3.55 3.72
N TYR A 75 -2.37 3.67 4.31
CA TYR A 75 -1.65 4.92 4.44
C TYR A 75 -0.46 4.91 3.47
N ILE A 76 -0.45 5.85 2.52
CA ILE A 76 0.59 6.03 1.52
C ILE A 76 1.38 7.29 1.85
N PHE A 77 2.64 7.13 2.25
CA PHE A 77 3.50 8.25 2.56
C PHE A 77 4.34 8.67 1.36
N ARG A 78 4.50 9.98 1.18
CA ARG A 78 5.28 10.55 0.06
C ARG A 78 6.75 10.11 0.01
N ASN A 79 7.34 9.74 1.16
CA ASN A 79 8.73 9.34 1.29
C ASN A 79 8.98 8.65 2.65
N ARG A 80 10.15 8.01 2.78
CA ARG A 80 10.58 7.32 4.01
C ARG A 80 10.54 8.22 5.24
N ALA A 81 10.96 9.49 5.12
CA ALA A 81 10.96 10.42 6.26
C ALA A 81 9.54 10.72 6.79
N ALA A 82 8.55 10.84 5.90
CA ALA A 82 7.16 11.00 6.30
C ALA A 82 6.61 9.71 6.93
N PHE A 83 6.93 8.55 6.35
CA PHE A 83 6.58 7.23 6.89
C PHE A 83 7.11 7.04 8.32
N GLU A 84 8.40 7.23 8.55
CA GLU A 84 9.00 7.05 9.90
C GLU A 84 8.42 8.00 10.94
N ARG A 85 8.11 9.23 10.53
CA ARG A 85 7.54 10.25 11.43
C ARG A 85 6.09 9.95 11.81
N LEU A 86 5.30 9.38 10.89
CA LEU A 86 3.85 9.29 11.03
C LEU A 86 3.33 7.87 11.27
N ARG A 87 4.08 6.81 10.95
CA ARG A 87 3.60 5.41 11.11
C ARG A 87 3.14 5.11 12.53
N ALA A 88 3.84 5.65 13.54
CA ALA A 88 3.49 5.45 14.94
C ALA A 88 2.19 6.16 15.38
N THR A 89 1.66 7.11 14.60
CA THR A 89 0.38 7.77 14.94
C THR A 89 -0.83 6.94 14.49
N ILE A 90 -0.63 5.93 13.65
CA ILE A 90 -1.70 5.08 13.11
C ILE A 90 -2.34 4.23 14.21
N ASP A 91 -1.57 3.67 15.14
CA ASP A 91 -2.14 2.88 16.26
C ASP A 91 -3.04 3.73 17.17
N GLY A 92 -2.72 5.03 17.31
CA GLY A 92 -3.59 5.98 18.00
C GLY A 92 -4.90 6.22 17.23
N CYS A 93 -4.80 6.36 15.91
CA CYS A 93 -5.94 6.53 15.00
C CYS A 93 -6.83 5.27 14.97
N ALA A 94 -6.23 4.08 15.05
CA ALA A 94 -6.90 2.78 15.01
C ALA A 94 -8.00 2.64 16.06
N ARG A 95 -7.84 3.25 17.23
CA ARG A 95 -8.85 3.27 18.31
C ARG A 95 -10.20 3.87 17.88
N SER A 96 -10.23 4.61 16.78
CA SER A 96 -11.45 5.25 16.26
C SER A 96 -12.28 4.33 15.36
N PHE A 97 -11.67 3.30 14.78
CA PHE A 97 -12.35 2.37 13.85
C PHE A 97 -12.27 0.90 14.26
N VAL A 98 -11.35 0.54 15.15
CA VAL A 98 -11.24 -0.81 15.73
C VAL A 98 -12.27 -0.96 16.84
N THR A 99 -13.10 -1.99 16.73
CA THR A 99 -14.09 -2.34 17.76
C THR A 99 -13.50 -3.29 18.79
N ASP A 100 -12.67 -4.23 18.34
CA ASP A 100 -11.97 -5.19 19.20
C ASP A 100 -10.45 -5.06 19.02
N PRO A 101 -9.73 -4.51 20.01
CA PRO A 101 -8.28 -4.34 19.96
C PRO A 101 -7.48 -5.63 19.85
N GLU A 102 -8.00 -6.77 20.32
CA GLU A 102 -7.29 -8.05 20.27
C GLU A 102 -7.19 -8.61 18.86
N THR A 103 -8.09 -8.17 17.98
CA THR A 103 -8.18 -8.59 16.59
C THR A 103 -7.78 -7.48 15.62
N TYR A 104 -7.20 -6.37 16.11
CA TYR A 104 -6.59 -5.35 15.26
C TYR A 104 -5.38 -5.93 14.53
N GLU A 105 -5.34 -5.74 13.22
CA GLU A 105 -4.21 -6.16 12.39
C GLU A 105 -3.66 -4.97 11.62
N ALA A 106 -2.33 -4.87 11.63
CA ALA A 106 -1.62 -3.91 10.83
C ALA A 106 -0.27 -4.47 10.38
N PHE A 107 0.20 -3.97 9.25
CA PHE A 107 1.56 -4.20 8.79
C PHE A 107 2.14 -3.01 8.07
N GLU A 108 3.46 -2.93 8.13
CA GLU A 108 4.23 -1.86 7.54
C GLU A 108 5.06 -2.41 6.37
N GLN A 109 5.01 -1.70 5.25
CA GLN A 109 5.84 -1.98 4.09
C GLN A 109 6.15 -0.64 3.43
N SER A 110 7.26 -0.02 3.83
CA SER A 110 7.63 1.34 3.41
C SER A 110 7.46 1.57 1.90
N PRO A 111 6.79 2.65 1.48
CA PRO A 111 6.26 3.76 2.27
C PRO A 111 4.78 3.60 2.68
N TYR A 112 4.32 2.37 2.91
CA TYR A 112 2.93 2.04 3.19
C TYR A 112 2.73 1.50 4.61
N VAL A 113 1.54 1.75 5.16
CA VAL A 113 0.99 1.02 6.29
C VAL A 113 -0.41 0.57 5.92
N VAL A 114 -0.72 -0.69 6.18
CA VAL A 114 -2.06 -1.27 6.01
C VAL A 114 -2.58 -1.64 7.38
N ALA A 115 -3.79 -1.21 7.72
CA ALA A 115 -4.38 -1.42 9.03
C ALA A 115 -5.88 -1.68 8.93
N GLY A 116 -6.44 -2.48 9.83
CA GLY A 116 -7.87 -2.76 9.87
C GLY A 116 -8.29 -3.68 11.01
N GLN A 117 -9.61 -3.92 11.08
CA GLN A 117 -10.18 -4.91 11.98
C GLN A 117 -9.99 -6.30 11.36
N GLY A 118 -9.32 -7.18 12.08
CA GLY A 118 -9.23 -8.61 11.81
C GLY A 118 -10.23 -9.42 12.67
N PRO A 119 -10.03 -10.75 12.81
CA PRO A 119 -8.95 -11.50 12.18
C PRO A 119 -9.13 -11.57 10.65
N TRP A 120 -8.04 -11.43 9.90
CA TRP A 120 -8.04 -11.62 8.47
C TRP A 120 -7.88 -13.10 8.11
N GLY A 121 -8.44 -13.48 6.95
CA GLY A 121 -8.10 -14.75 6.31
C GLY A 121 -6.58 -14.83 6.08
N ALA A 122 -5.99 -16.00 6.29
CA ALA A 122 -4.55 -16.20 6.17
C ALA A 122 -4.05 -16.00 4.73
N ASP A 123 -4.77 -16.51 3.74
CA ASP A 123 -4.40 -16.32 2.33
C ASP A 123 -4.61 -14.87 1.89
N PHE A 124 -5.70 -14.25 2.36
CA PHE A 124 -5.99 -12.84 2.15
C PHE A 124 -4.92 -11.92 2.73
N GLU A 125 -4.52 -12.11 4.00
CA GLU A 125 -3.46 -11.34 4.64
C GLU A 125 -2.11 -11.54 3.92
N ALA A 126 -1.78 -12.79 3.58
CA ALA A 126 -0.55 -13.10 2.87
C ALA A 126 -0.47 -12.36 1.52
N VAL A 127 -1.57 -12.34 0.77
CA VAL A 127 -1.66 -11.61 -0.50
C VAL A 127 -1.63 -10.09 -0.30
N LEU A 128 -2.31 -9.54 0.71
CA LEU A 128 -2.21 -8.10 1.01
C LEU A 128 -0.75 -7.70 1.25
N ARG A 129 -0.01 -8.48 2.05
CA ARG A 129 1.40 -8.22 2.35
C ARG A 129 2.29 -8.32 1.10
N GLU A 130 2.10 -9.37 0.31
CA GLU A 130 2.88 -9.60 -0.91
C GLU A 130 2.65 -8.48 -1.94
N ALA A 131 1.39 -8.21 -2.27
CA ALA A 131 1.03 -7.21 -3.26
C ALA A 131 1.47 -5.80 -2.82
N THR A 132 1.39 -5.48 -1.52
CA THR A 132 1.93 -4.21 -0.99
C THR A 132 3.45 -4.13 -1.16
N LYS A 133 4.16 -5.25 -0.96
CA LYS A 133 5.61 -5.32 -1.14
C LYS A 133 6.01 -5.16 -2.61
N VAL A 134 5.29 -5.78 -3.54
CA VAL A 134 5.49 -5.58 -4.99
C VAL A 134 5.27 -4.12 -5.34
N ALA A 135 4.17 -3.54 -4.87
CA ALA A 135 3.84 -2.14 -5.11
C ALA A 135 4.88 -1.16 -4.53
N ALA A 136 5.52 -1.50 -3.41
CA ALA A 136 6.57 -0.67 -2.80
C ALA A 136 7.84 -0.59 -3.65
N GLY A 137 8.05 -1.57 -4.54
CA GLY A 137 9.25 -1.68 -5.34
C GLY A 137 10.51 -1.72 -4.47
N THR A 138 11.59 -1.10 -4.95
CA THR A 138 12.84 -0.96 -4.19
C THR A 138 12.83 0.27 -3.27
N GLY A 139 11.65 0.71 -2.83
CA GLY A 139 11.42 2.00 -2.16
C GLY A 139 12.46 2.34 -1.08
N ASN A 140 13.46 3.14 -1.47
CA ASN A 140 14.42 3.81 -0.59
C ASN A 140 13.92 5.21 -0.27
#